data_AF-A0A6V7Q286-F1
#
_entry.id   AF-A0A6V7Q286-F1
#
_cell.length_a   1.000
_cell.length_b   1.000
_cell.length_c   1.000
_cell.angle_alpha   90.00
_cell.angle_beta   90.00
_cell.angle_gamma   90.00
#
_symmetry.space_group_name_H-M   'P 1'
#
loop_
_entity.id
_entity.type
_entity.pdbx_description
1 polymer ?
#
loop_
_entity_poly.entity_id
_entity_poly.type
_entity_poly.pdbx_seq_one_letter_code
_entity_poly.pdbx_strand_id
1 'polypeptide(L)'
;MALPQGAPSPLNKPSSASSSSTGAIFNILPQTKSVQLNEIGRRCILPMLVFATALPDVNESKKALLQEYLKRSKENKEKNDKQRLEDYYKRNYKDYFGLIEGSVKGKKEELLSETEKGILEWLEKNRK
;
A
#
# COMPACT_ATOMS: atom_id res chain seq x y z
N MET A 1 34.46 35.03 32.00
CA MET A 1 34.34 33.59 31.65
C MET A 1 34.05 33.49 30.15
N ALA A 2 34.33 32.33 29.54
CA ALA A 2 34.54 32.21 28.10
C ALA A 2 33.27 32.12 27.23
N LEU A 3 33.43 32.47 25.95
CA LEU A 3 32.50 32.21 24.84
C LEU A 3 32.70 30.78 24.28
N PRO A 4 31.61 30.14 23.84
CA PRO A 4 31.61 29.29 22.65
C PRO A 4 30.57 29.81 21.63
N GLN A 5 30.83 30.01 20.32
CA GLN A 5 31.41 29.09 19.30
C GLN A 5 30.57 27.80 19.20
N GLY A 6 29.92 27.43 18.09
CA GLY A 6 29.74 28.07 16.78
C GLY A 6 28.69 27.27 15.97
N ALA A 7 28.28 27.76 14.79
CA ALA A 7 27.31 27.07 13.94
C ALA A 7 27.95 26.00 13.03
N PRO A 8 27.29 24.87 12.76
CA PRO A 8 27.65 23.95 11.67
C PRO A 8 26.92 24.28 10.35
N SER A 9 27.64 24.14 9.23
CA SER A 9 27.32 24.68 7.90
C SER A 9 26.36 23.83 7.04
N PRO A 10 25.69 24.42 6.03
CA PRO A 10 25.03 23.67 4.98
C PRO A 10 26.02 23.25 3.88
N LEU A 11 26.34 21.96 3.79
CA LEU A 11 27.12 21.42 2.68
C LEU A 11 26.61 20.03 2.29
N ASN A 12 26.05 19.93 1.08
CA ASN A 12 26.36 18.88 0.10
C ASN A 12 25.51 19.06 -1.17
N LYS A 13 26.16 19.47 -2.26
CA LYS A 13 25.64 19.50 -3.63
C LYS A 13 26.29 18.34 -4.38
N PRO A 14 25.56 17.52 -5.16
CA PRO A 14 26.18 16.46 -5.93
C PRO A 14 27.02 17.05 -7.08
N SER A 15 28.31 16.70 -7.12
CA SER A 15 29.21 17.05 -8.22
C SER A 15 29.16 15.98 -9.31
N SER A 16 29.01 16.43 -10.56
CA SER A 16 29.11 15.63 -11.77
C SER A 16 30.55 15.54 -12.27
N ALA A 17 31.14 14.33 -12.43
CA ALA A 17 32.22 14.04 -13.39
C ALA A 17 32.59 12.54 -13.50
N SER A 18 32.13 11.89 -14.59
CA SER A 18 32.84 10.98 -15.51
C SER A 18 33.98 10.00 -15.10
N SER A 19 33.90 8.80 -15.73
CA SER A 19 34.97 7.80 -16.03
C SER A 19 35.45 6.92 -14.85
N SER A 20 35.81 5.64 -14.97
CA SER A 20 35.78 4.61 -16.05
C SER A 20 35.56 3.21 -15.39
N SER A 21 35.54 2.00 -16.01
CA SER A 21 35.81 1.49 -17.37
C SER A 21 35.06 0.14 -17.62
N THR A 22 35.20 -0.43 -18.84
CA THR A 22 35.09 -1.88 -19.19
C THR A 22 33.96 -2.77 -18.62
N GLY A 23 33.05 -3.22 -19.50
CA GLY A 23 32.08 -4.27 -19.21
C GLY A 23 31.12 -4.50 -20.38
N ALA A 24 31.58 -5.16 -21.44
CA ALA A 24 30.77 -5.38 -22.65
C ALA A 24 29.67 -6.43 -22.40
N ILE A 25 28.40 -6.02 -22.50
CA ILE A 25 27.26 -6.93 -22.59
C ILE A 25 26.44 -6.55 -23.82
N PHE A 26 26.53 -7.37 -24.86
CA PHE A 26 25.71 -7.25 -26.07
C PHE A 26 24.28 -7.72 -25.76
N ASN A 27 23.45 -6.83 -25.20
CA ASN A 27 22.02 -7.07 -25.10
C ASN A 27 21.33 -6.62 -26.39
N ILE A 28 20.97 -7.60 -27.21
CA ILE A 28 20.27 -7.45 -28.49
C ILE A 28 18.89 -6.86 -28.22
N LEU A 29 18.69 -5.62 -28.66
CA LEU A 29 17.37 -4.97 -28.68
C LEU A 29 16.60 -5.45 -29.92
N PRO A 30 15.49 -6.20 -29.80
CA PRO A 30 14.59 -6.40 -30.91
C PRO A 30 13.88 -5.08 -31.23
N GLN A 31 14.35 -4.40 -32.27
CA GLN A 31 13.70 -3.22 -32.84
C GLN A 31 12.32 -3.60 -33.40
N THR A 32 11.28 -3.53 -32.56
CA THR A 32 9.91 -3.73 -33.01
C THR A 32 9.47 -2.52 -33.83
N LYS A 33 9.11 -2.78 -35.08
CA LYS A 33 8.74 -1.74 -36.06
C LYS A 33 7.48 -1.02 -35.58
N SER A 34 7.53 0.31 -35.56
CA SER A 34 6.34 1.13 -35.31
C SER A 34 5.34 0.94 -36.45
N VAL A 35 4.28 0.17 -36.17
CA VAL A 35 3.14 0.04 -37.07
C VAL A 35 2.37 1.37 -37.02
N GLN A 36 2.58 2.19 -38.05
CA GLN A 36 1.78 3.40 -38.29
C GLN A 36 0.36 2.99 -38.71
N LEU A 37 -0.52 2.77 -37.74
CA LEU A 37 -1.96 2.65 -37.97
C LEU A 37 -2.61 4.02 -37.79
N ASN A 38 -2.74 4.70 -38.93
CA ASN A 38 -3.74 5.70 -39.32
C ASN A 38 -4.31 6.62 -38.21
N GLU A 39 -4.15 7.92 -38.45
CA GLU A 39 -4.78 8.99 -37.68
C GLU A 39 -6.33 8.96 -37.80
N ILE A 40 -6.98 8.09 -37.02
CA ILE A 40 -8.41 8.26 -36.73
C ILE A 40 -8.52 9.53 -35.88
N GLY A 41 -9.09 10.58 -36.48
CA GLY A 41 -9.06 11.93 -35.94
C GLY A 41 -9.60 12.02 -34.51
N ARG A 42 -8.96 12.87 -33.69
CA ARG A 42 -9.29 13.15 -32.27
C ARG A 42 -10.61 13.91 -32.07
N ARG A 43 -11.61 13.68 -32.93
CA ARG A 43 -12.89 14.43 -33.01
C ARG A 43 -14.09 13.55 -33.37
N CYS A 44 -14.12 12.28 -32.95
CA CYS A 44 -15.36 11.50 -32.92
C CYS A 44 -16.09 11.72 -31.60
N ILE A 45 -16.76 12.87 -31.54
CA ILE A 45 -18.08 13.12 -30.94
C ILE A 45 -18.52 12.05 -29.92
N LEU A 46 -18.48 12.39 -28.63
CA LEU A 46 -19.24 11.68 -27.61
C LEU A 46 -20.74 11.91 -27.88
N PRO A 47 -21.54 10.90 -28.29
CA PRO A 47 -22.99 11.05 -28.22
C PRO A 47 -23.37 11.13 -26.74
N MET A 48 -23.96 12.24 -26.32
CA MET A 48 -24.42 12.40 -24.94
C MET A 48 -25.37 11.26 -24.55
N LEU A 49 -25.08 10.63 -23.41
CA LEU A 49 -26.00 9.71 -22.74
C LEU A 49 -27.20 10.49 -22.18
N VAL A 50 -28.18 10.80 -23.03
CA VAL A 50 -29.47 11.34 -22.61
C VAL A 50 -30.42 10.17 -22.35
N PHE A 51 -30.29 9.54 -21.18
CA PHE A 51 -31.29 8.58 -20.73
C PHE A 51 -32.47 9.34 -20.09
N ALA A 52 -33.65 9.21 -20.68
CA ALA A 52 -34.80 10.05 -20.39
C ALA A 52 -35.31 9.92 -18.93
N THR A 53 -35.68 11.05 -18.34
CA THR A 53 -36.23 11.17 -16.98
C THR A 53 -37.72 10.80 -16.93
N ALA A 54 -38.07 9.52 -17.10
CA ALA A 54 -39.46 9.05 -16.98
C ALA A 54 -39.60 7.55 -16.65
N LEU A 55 -39.09 7.10 -15.49
CA LEU A 55 -39.47 5.80 -14.88
C LEU A 55 -39.66 5.98 -13.37
N PRO A 56 -40.90 6.13 -12.86
CA PRO A 56 -41.14 6.42 -11.45
C PRO A 56 -40.84 5.26 -10.49
N ASP A 57 -40.80 4.02 -10.97
CA ASP A 57 -40.75 2.80 -10.13
C ASP A 57 -39.32 2.26 -9.90
N VAL A 58 -38.46 2.37 -10.93
CA VAL A 58 -37.03 1.97 -10.85
C VAL A 58 -36.24 2.85 -9.86
N ASN A 59 -36.76 4.03 -9.50
CA ASN A 59 -36.10 4.94 -8.58
C ASN A 59 -36.28 4.51 -7.10
N GLU A 60 -37.45 4.00 -6.73
CA GLU A 60 -37.73 3.56 -5.36
C GLU A 60 -37.01 2.24 -5.01
N SER A 61 -36.96 1.28 -5.95
CA SER A 61 -36.17 0.05 -5.77
C SER A 61 -34.67 0.34 -5.58
N LYS A 62 -34.11 1.32 -6.31
CA LYS A 62 -32.72 1.79 -6.12
C LYS A 62 -32.52 2.47 -4.76
N LYS A 63 -33.47 3.30 -4.31
CA LYS A 63 -33.43 3.93 -2.98
C LYS A 63 -33.50 2.90 -1.85
N ALA A 64 -34.37 1.90 -1.96
CA ALA A 64 -34.48 0.81 -1.00
C ALA A 64 -33.16 0.04 -0.86
N LEU A 65 -32.54 -0.34 -1.99
CA LEU A 65 -31.23 -1.00 -1.99
C LEU A 65 -30.12 -0.14 -1.36
N LEU A 66 -30.10 1.17 -1.62
CA LEU A 66 -29.17 2.10 -0.96
C LEU A 66 -29.42 2.18 0.55
N GLN A 67 -30.67 2.18 0.99
CA GLN A 67 -31.05 2.20 2.40
C GLN A 67 -30.61 0.90 3.11
N GLU A 68 -30.71 -0.26 2.46
CA GLU A 68 -30.18 -1.53 2.96
C GLU A 68 -28.65 -1.50 3.11
N TYR A 69 -27.91 -1.00 2.11
CA TYR A 69 -26.45 -0.86 2.21
C TYR A 69 -26.03 0.14 3.31
N LEU A 70 -26.75 1.25 3.46
CA LEU A 70 -26.50 2.21 4.55
C LEU A 70 -26.78 1.60 5.92
N LYS A 71 -27.83 0.80 6.06
CA LYS A 71 -28.15 0.04 7.28
C LYS A 71 -27.04 -0.97 7.60
N ARG A 72 -26.69 -1.83 6.64
CA ARG A 72 -25.62 -2.84 6.78
C ARG A 72 -24.26 -2.22 7.09
N SER A 73 -23.95 -1.05 6.50
CA SER A 73 -22.70 -0.31 6.76
C SER A 73 -22.63 0.23 8.19
N LYS A 74 -23.76 0.72 8.73
CA LYS A 74 -23.86 1.17 10.13
C LYS A 74 -23.75 -0.01 11.10
N GLU A 75 -24.52 -1.07 10.88
CA GLU A 75 -24.57 -2.26 11.75
C GLU A 75 -23.24 -3.02 11.83
N ASN A 76 -22.50 -3.09 10.71
CA ASN A 76 -21.20 -3.77 10.67
C ASN A 76 -20.01 -2.82 10.90
N LYS A 77 -20.22 -1.53 11.20
CA LYS A 77 -19.13 -0.54 11.29
C LYS A 77 -18.02 -1.01 12.23
N GLU A 78 -18.35 -1.37 13.47
CA GLU A 78 -17.38 -1.79 14.49
C GLU A 78 -16.60 -3.05 14.09
N LYS A 79 -17.28 -4.02 13.46
CA LYS A 79 -16.65 -5.26 12.96
C LYS A 79 -15.66 -4.95 11.82
N ASN A 80 -16.07 -4.11 10.89
CA ASN A 80 -15.23 -3.66 9.77
C ASN A 80 -14.05 -2.82 10.25
N ASP A 81 -14.27 -1.90 11.18
CA ASP A 81 -13.24 -1.04 11.75
C ASP A 81 -12.21 -1.87 12.54
N LYS A 82 -12.67 -2.83 13.35
CA LYS A 82 -11.79 -3.81 14.00
C LYS A 82 -11.01 -4.63 12.98
N GLN A 83 -11.65 -5.19 11.95
CA GLN A 83 -10.95 -5.97 10.93
C GLN A 83 -9.86 -5.13 10.22
N ARG A 84 -10.17 -3.89 9.81
CA ARG A 84 -9.17 -3.00 9.19
C ARG A 84 -7.98 -2.72 10.12
N LEU A 85 -8.22 -2.63 11.42
CA LEU A 85 -7.18 -2.40 12.42
C LEU A 85 -6.32 -3.65 12.67
N GLU A 86 -6.94 -4.82 12.78
CA GLU A 86 -6.24 -6.11 12.88
C GLU A 86 -5.40 -6.40 11.62
N ASP A 87 -5.95 -6.15 10.42
CA ASP A 87 -5.23 -6.26 9.13
C ASP A 87 -4.05 -5.27 9.05
N TYR A 88 -4.22 -4.05 9.59
CA TYR A 88 -3.13 -3.07 9.70
C TYR A 88 -2.04 -3.58 10.65
N TYR A 89 -2.38 -4.05 11.84
CA TYR A 89 -1.38 -4.60 12.78
C TYR A 89 -0.68 -5.82 12.19
N LYS A 90 -1.43 -6.73 11.56
CA LYS A 90 -0.90 -7.91 10.86
C LYS A 90 0.11 -7.54 9.79
N ARG A 91 -0.18 -6.57 8.92
CA ARG A 91 0.74 -6.19 7.84
C ARG A 91 1.96 -5.40 8.33
N ASN A 92 1.82 -4.56 9.35
CA ASN A 92 2.91 -3.67 9.78
C ASN A 92 3.82 -4.27 10.86
N TYR A 93 3.32 -5.15 11.73
CA TYR A 93 4.08 -5.64 12.90
C TYR A 93 4.56 -7.10 12.79
N LYS A 94 4.06 -7.87 11.82
CA LYS A 94 4.46 -9.28 11.60
C LYS A 94 5.96 -9.47 11.43
N ASP A 95 6.62 -8.61 10.65
CA ASP A 95 8.06 -8.74 10.39
C ASP A 95 8.91 -8.33 11.59
N TYR A 96 8.51 -7.27 12.32
CA TYR A 96 9.18 -6.87 13.57
C TYR A 96 9.07 -7.95 14.65
N PHE A 97 7.88 -8.54 14.81
CA PHE A 97 7.68 -9.66 15.72
C PHE A 97 8.42 -10.92 15.24
N GLY A 98 8.49 -11.18 13.93
CA GLY A 98 9.29 -12.29 13.37
C GLY A 98 10.79 -12.17 13.66
N LEU A 99 11.34 -10.95 13.71
CA LEU A 99 12.72 -10.71 14.16
C LEU A 99 12.90 -11.06 15.65
N ILE A 100 11.90 -10.71 16.49
CA ILE A 100 11.88 -11.07 17.91
C ILE A 100 11.77 -12.59 18.08
N GLU A 101 10.93 -13.29 17.30
CA GLU A 101 10.83 -14.75 17.30
C GLU A 101 12.22 -15.40 17.19
N GLY A 102 13.07 -14.91 16.28
CA GLY A 102 14.44 -15.43 16.09
C GLY A 102 15.33 -15.38 17.34
N SER A 103 15.24 -14.30 18.12
CA SER A 103 15.99 -14.15 19.39
C SER A 103 15.37 -14.95 20.54
N VAL A 104 14.06 -15.17 20.48
CA VAL A 104 13.26 -15.79 21.54
C VAL A 104 13.26 -17.32 21.44
N LYS A 105 13.35 -17.89 20.23
CA LYS A 105 13.21 -19.33 19.94
C LYS A 105 14.22 -20.26 20.62
N GLY A 106 15.35 -19.72 21.09
CA GLY A 106 16.37 -20.45 21.85
C GLY A 106 16.21 -20.40 23.36
N LYS A 107 15.25 -19.64 23.90
CA LYS A 107 14.99 -19.51 25.34
C LYS A 107 14.06 -20.62 25.81
N LYS A 108 14.26 -21.10 27.05
CA LYS A 108 13.29 -21.98 27.71
C LYS A 108 12.00 -21.21 28.03
N GLU A 109 10.85 -21.86 27.92
CA GLU A 109 9.51 -21.26 28.10
C GLU A 109 9.30 -20.58 29.47
N GLU A 110 9.99 -21.07 30.50
CA GLU A 110 10.02 -20.54 31.87
C GLU A 110 10.78 -19.21 31.98
N LEU A 111 11.68 -18.91 31.04
CA LEU A 111 12.48 -17.67 30.97
C LEU A 111 11.87 -16.61 30.04
N LEU A 112 10.71 -16.90 29.44
CA LEU A 112 10.02 -15.97 28.53
C LEU A 112 9.20 -14.96 29.33
N SER A 113 9.37 -13.68 29.02
CA SER A 113 8.48 -12.62 29.52
C SER A 113 7.05 -12.85 29.00
N GLU A 114 6.04 -12.41 29.77
CA GLU A 114 4.64 -12.41 29.35
C GLU A 114 4.45 -11.74 27.97
N THR A 115 5.22 -10.68 27.69
CA THR A 115 5.22 -9.98 26.40
C THR A 115 5.79 -10.84 25.27
N GLU A 116 6.87 -11.59 25.51
CA GLU A 116 7.44 -12.52 24.54
C GLU A 116 6.48 -13.67 24.23
N LYS A 117 5.79 -14.20 25.25
CA LYS A 117 4.74 -15.22 25.07
C LYS A 117 3.58 -14.69 24.22
N GLY A 118 3.07 -13.49 24.52
CA GLY A 118 2.01 -12.85 23.74
C GLY A 118 2.41 -12.56 22.28
N ILE A 119 3.68 -12.20 22.03
CA ILE A 119 4.21 -12.02 20.68
C ILE A 119 4.25 -13.36 19.91
N LEU A 120 4.67 -14.45 20.54
CA LEU A 120 4.69 -15.78 19.93
C LEU A 120 3.26 -16.27 19.60
N GLU A 121 2.31 -16.14 20.52
CA GLU A 121 0.90 -16.51 20.30
C GLU A 121 0.29 -15.69 19.15
N TRP A 122 0.53 -14.37 19.15
CA TRP A 122 0.05 -13.50 18.07
C TRP A 122 0.66 -13.89 16.72
N LEU A 123 1.96 -14.22 16.68
CA LEU A 123 2.63 -14.68 15.47
C LEU A 123 2.07 -16.00 14.97
N GLU A 124 1.85 -16.98 15.84
CA GLU A 124 1.26 -18.26 15.46
C GLU A 124 -0.12 -18.06 14.80
N LYS A 125 -0.96 -17.24 15.42
CA LYS A 125 -2.29 -16.86 14.92
C LYS A 125 -2.26 -16.09 13.59
N ASN A 126 -1.20 -15.34 13.31
CA ASN A 126 -1.07 -14.45 12.15
C ASN A 126 -0.03 -14.89 11.08
N ARG A 127 0.56 -16.08 11.24
CA ARG A 127 1.66 -16.57 10.38
C ARG A 127 1.22 -16.80 8.93
N LYS A 128 -0.02 -17.20 8.70
CA LYS A 128 -0.65 -17.34 7.36
C LYS A 128 -1.25 -16.01 6.89
#